data_AF-A0A843KQL2-F1
#
_entry.id   AF-A0A843KQL2-F1
#
_cell.length_a   1.000
_cell.length_b   1.000
_cell.length_c   1.000
_cell.angle_alpha   90.00
_cell.angle_beta   90.00
_cell.angle_gamma   90.00
#
_symmetry.space_group_name_H-M   'P 1'
#
loop_
_entity.id
_entity.type
_entity.pdbx_description
1 polymer ?
#
loop_
_entity_poly.entity_id
_entity_poly.type
_entity_poly.pdbx_seq_one_letter_code
_entity_poly.pdbx_strand_id
1 'polypeptide(L)'
;MVDIEPLVVLVLALGPGVFWAWYFYHRDRFEPEPAALIVKLFLLGVLVTFPVAFVEGFFGLFIASPLIMGVVIAPIVEEYGKFAVVRRFAYRDAEFDEPMDGIVYAASAALGLASLENVLYVFAAYVTSPSLALGTIVVRAIFSVPGHALFSSVWGYALGRAKFTAAERRPGLVFQGLALAMVLHGIFNFLLFSADIVAYAMVIFILVLTPGLWILADRNIRSALRWQRQR
;
A
#
# COMPACT_ATOMS: atom_id res chain seq x y z
N MET A 1 -24.49 22.26 -12.58
CA MET A 1 -23.39 21.81 -11.71
C MET A 1 -23.80 20.47 -11.16
N VAL A 2 -22.92 19.46 -11.15
CA VAL A 2 -23.23 18.22 -10.43
C VAL A 2 -23.00 18.55 -8.96
N ASP A 3 -24.08 18.76 -8.22
CA ASP A 3 -24.00 18.95 -6.77
C ASP A 3 -23.83 17.57 -6.14
N ILE A 4 -22.59 17.23 -5.77
CA ILE A 4 -22.25 15.96 -5.13
C ILE A 4 -22.17 16.21 -3.64
N GLU A 5 -22.97 15.52 -2.86
CA GLU A 5 -22.93 15.69 -1.41
C GLU A 5 -21.57 15.24 -0.83
N PRO A 6 -21.01 15.96 0.18
CA PRO A 6 -19.75 15.58 0.81
C PRO A 6 -19.74 14.15 1.37
N LEU A 7 -20.89 13.65 1.81
CA LEU A 7 -21.04 12.27 2.28
C LEU A 7 -20.82 11.26 1.14
N VAL A 8 -21.33 11.54 -0.06
CA VAL A 8 -21.11 10.70 -1.25
C VAL A 8 -19.63 10.67 -1.61
N VAL A 9 -18.96 11.83 -1.56
CA VAL A 9 -17.50 11.93 -1.80
C VAL A 9 -16.71 11.10 -0.80
N LEU A 10 -17.07 11.15 0.49
CA LEU A 10 -16.42 10.35 1.53
C LEU A 10 -16.58 8.85 1.28
N VAL A 11 -17.80 8.39 0.96
CA VAL A 11 -18.07 6.98 0.67
C VAL A 11 -17.26 6.52 -0.55
N LEU A 12 -17.24 7.32 -1.62
CA LEU A 12 -16.46 7.01 -2.83
C LEU A 12 -14.94 7.02 -2.58
N ALA A 13 -14.45 7.85 -1.65
CA ALA A 13 -13.04 7.87 -1.27
C ALA A 13 -12.64 6.66 -0.41
N LEU A 14 -13.52 6.16 0.47
CA LEU A 14 -13.24 4.99 1.31
C LEU A 14 -13.44 3.66 0.57
N GLY A 15 -14.40 3.61 -0.36
CA GLY A 15 -14.80 2.40 -1.08
C GLY A 15 -13.64 1.58 -1.68
N PRO A 16 -12.70 2.19 -2.43
CA PRO A 16 -11.57 1.48 -3.03
C PRO A 16 -10.70 0.77 -1.99
N GLY A 17 -10.43 1.40 -0.84
CA GLY A 17 -9.60 0.81 0.21
C GLY A 17 -10.23 -0.44 0.82
N VAL A 18 -11.55 -0.38 1.08
CA VAL A 18 -12.32 -1.52 1.57
C VAL A 18 -12.41 -2.63 0.52
N PHE A 19 -12.68 -2.28 -0.74
CA PHE A 19 -12.75 -3.23 -1.85
C PHE A 19 -11.45 -3.99 -2.03
N TRP A 20 -10.31 -3.30 -2.06
CA TRP A 20 -9.01 -3.95 -2.22
C TRP A 20 -8.62 -4.76 -0.97
N ALA A 21 -9.05 -4.35 0.23
CA ALA A 21 -8.79 -5.12 1.45
C ALA A 21 -9.55 -6.44 1.41
N TRP A 22 -10.83 -6.38 1.01
CA TRP A 22 -11.64 -7.55 0.70
C TRP A 22 -10.97 -8.44 -0.36
N TYR A 23 -10.47 -7.87 -1.46
CA TYR A 23 -9.79 -8.64 -2.51
C TYR A 23 -8.60 -9.42 -1.96
N PHE A 24 -7.65 -8.76 -1.26
CA PHE A 24 -6.45 -9.41 -0.74
C PHE A 24 -6.77 -10.46 0.33
N TYR A 25 -7.74 -10.18 1.20
CA TYR A 25 -8.23 -11.12 2.19
C TYR A 25 -8.73 -12.43 1.54
N HIS A 26 -9.48 -12.35 0.44
CA HIS A 26 -9.98 -13.54 -0.27
C HIS A 26 -8.93 -14.23 -1.17
N ARG A 27 -7.69 -13.73 -1.23
CA ARG A 27 -6.59 -14.41 -1.93
C ARG A 27 -5.97 -15.51 -1.09
N ASP A 28 -6.10 -15.40 0.22
CA ASP A 28 -5.83 -16.50 1.12
C ASP A 28 -7.02 -17.46 1.07
N ARG A 29 -6.77 -18.66 0.54
CA ARG A 29 -7.82 -19.60 0.13
C ARG A 29 -7.89 -20.84 1.01
N PHE A 30 -6.83 -21.13 1.74
CA PHE A 30 -6.67 -22.41 2.42
C PHE A 30 -6.82 -22.23 3.92
N GLU A 31 -6.27 -21.16 4.51
CA GLU A 31 -6.37 -20.87 5.95
C GLU A 31 -6.70 -19.38 6.20
N PRO A 32 -7.91 -18.91 5.85
CA PRO A 32 -8.26 -17.50 5.96
C PRO A 32 -8.10 -16.95 7.38
N GLU A 33 -7.32 -15.88 7.48
CA GLU A 33 -7.08 -15.11 8.69
C GLU A 33 -8.35 -14.66 9.44
N PRO A 34 -8.32 -14.51 10.78
CA PRO A 34 -9.44 -13.92 11.51
C PRO A 34 -9.73 -12.50 11.03
N ALA A 35 -10.97 -12.26 10.55
CA ALA A 35 -11.38 -10.96 10.03
C ALA A 35 -11.14 -9.80 11.02
N ALA A 36 -11.22 -10.06 12.34
CA ALA A 36 -10.92 -9.09 13.38
C ALA A 36 -9.46 -8.60 13.35
N LEU A 37 -8.50 -9.49 13.07
CA LEU A 37 -7.09 -9.14 12.93
C LEU A 37 -6.86 -8.28 11.67
N ILE A 38 -7.51 -8.64 10.57
CA ILE A 38 -7.47 -7.88 9.31
C ILE A 38 -8.02 -6.46 9.50
N VAL A 39 -9.20 -6.33 10.12
CA VAL A 39 -9.80 -5.03 10.45
C VAL A 39 -8.89 -4.24 11.40
N LYS A 40 -8.31 -4.87 12.43
CA LYS A 40 -7.37 -4.23 13.35
C LYS A 40 -6.15 -3.68 12.60
N LEU A 41 -5.55 -4.45 11.70
CA LEU A 41 -4.39 -4.00 10.93
C LEU A 41 -4.75 -2.88 9.96
N PHE A 42 -5.92 -2.93 9.33
CA PHE A 42 -6.44 -1.84 8.52
C PHE A 42 -6.61 -0.55 9.34
N LEU A 43 -7.23 -0.61 10.51
CA LEU A 43 -7.39 0.55 11.40
C LEU A 43 -6.05 1.06 11.90
N LEU A 44 -5.10 0.18 12.23
CA LEU A 44 -3.73 0.59 12.57
C LEU A 44 -3.01 1.22 11.39
N GLY A 45 -3.32 0.81 10.15
CA GLY A 45 -2.89 1.48 8.93
C GLY A 45 -3.40 2.91 8.81
N VAL A 46 -4.69 3.13 9.11
CA VAL A 46 -5.26 4.49 9.20
C VAL A 46 -4.54 5.30 10.27
N LEU A 47 -4.28 4.71 11.45
CA LEU A 47 -3.64 5.39 12.57
C LEU A 47 -2.16 5.69 12.32
N VAL A 48 -1.44 4.84 11.57
CA VAL A 48 -0.01 5.08 11.30
C VAL A 48 0.22 6.24 10.32
N THR A 49 -0.81 6.66 9.58
CA THR A 49 -0.74 7.86 8.74
C THR A 49 -0.36 9.12 9.54
N PHE A 50 -0.80 9.26 10.79
CA PHE A 50 -0.48 10.43 11.62
C PHE A 50 1.02 10.56 11.96
N PRO A 51 1.68 9.55 12.55
CA PRO A 51 3.12 9.62 12.78
C PRO A 51 3.93 9.63 11.47
N VAL A 52 3.47 8.97 10.41
CA VAL A 52 4.09 9.06 9.08
C VAL A 52 4.08 10.51 8.58
N ALA A 53 2.90 11.16 8.58
CA ALA A 53 2.76 12.54 8.16
C ALA A 53 3.56 13.52 9.04
N PHE A 54 3.67 13.24 10.34
CA PHE A 54 4.54 14.02 11.23
C PHE A 54 6.01 13.93 10.83
N VAL A 55 6.51 12.72 10.55
CA VAL A 55 7.90 12.50 10.12
C VAL A 55 8.16 13.15 8.76
N GLU A 56 7.25 13.00 7.80
CA GLU A 56 7.33 13.68 6.50
C GLU A 56 7.33 15.20 6.66
N GLY A 57 6.44 15.75 7.49
CA GLY A 57 6.39 17.18 7.80
C GLY A 57 7.70 17.70 8.42
N PHE A 58 8.31 16.92 9.32
CA PHE A 58 9.62 17.24 9.90
C PHE A 58 10.72 17.28 8.82
N PHE A 59 10.79 16.30 7.93
CA PHE A 59 11.73 16.33 6.80
C PHE A 59 11.45 17.52 5.86
N GLY A 60 10.18 17.87 5.67
CA GLY A 60 9.76 19.04 4.87
C GLY A 60 10.26 20.39 5.40
N LEU A 61 10.67 20.49 6.67
CA LEU A 61 11.31 21.70 7.21
C LEU A 61 12.72 21.94 6.65
N PHE A 62 13.37 20.88 6.17
CA PHE A 62 14.76 20.91 5.70
C PHE A 62 14.89 20.60 4.21
N ILE A 63 13.91 19.92 3.61
CA ILE A 63 13.90 19.50 2.22
C ILE A 63 12.81 20.27 1.47
N ALA A 64 13.21 21.30 0.73
CA ALA A 64 12.27 22.15 0.00
C ALA A 64 11.74 21.53 -1.30
N SER A 65 12.39 20.48 -1.84
CA SER A 65 12.02 19.89 -3.13
C SER A 65 10.81 18.96 -3.01
N PRO A 66 9.65 19.30 -3.63
CA PRO A 66 8.48 18.44 -3.61
C PRO A 66 8.73 17.08 -4.28
N LEU A 67 9.60 17.06 -5.30
CA LEU A 67 10.01 15.85 -5.99
C LEU A 67 10.76 14.91 -5.04
N ILE A 68 11.74 15.41 -4.29
CA ILE A 68 12.49 14.58 -3.32
C ILE A 68 11.57 14.09 -2.20
N MET A 69 10.70 14.97 -1.71
CA MET A 69 9.72 14.60 -0.69
C MET A 69 8.79 13.49 -1.17
N GLY A 70 8.20 13.61 -2.35
CA GLY A 70 7.24 12.64 -2.88
C GLY A 70 7.87 11.35 -3.43
N VAL A 71 9.07 11.40 -4.00
CA VAL A 71 9.70 10.25 -4.69
C VAL A 71 10.63 9.46 -3.79
N VAL A 72 11.21 10.09 -2.76
CA VAL A 72 12.20 9.45 -1.89
C VAL A 72 11.69 9.38 -0.45
N ILE A 73 11.34 10.52 0.14
CA ILE A 73 11.02 10.56 1.58
C ILE A 73 9.72 9.84 1.89
N ALA A 74 8.61 10.20 1.22
CA ALA A 74 7.30 9.60 1.47
C ALA A 74 7.32 8.06 1.27
N PRO A 75 7.84 7.49 0.16
CA PRO A 75 7.93 6.04 0.01
C PRO A 75 8.70 5.32 1.12
N ILE A 76 9.80 5.92 1.61
CA ILE A 76 10.59 5.35 2.71
C ILE A 76 9.79 5.39 4.01
N VAL A 77 9.25 6.56 4.37
CA VAL A 77 8.56 6.76 5.65
C VAL A 77 7.26 5.96 5.70
N GLU A 78 6.47 5.99 4.64
CA GLU A 78 5.22 5.24 4.55
C GLU A 78 5.42 3.72 4.60
N GLU A 79 6.29 3.16 3.76
CA GLU A 79 6.49 1.70 3.71
C GLU A 79 7.08 1.19 5.03
N TYR A 80 7.98 1.97 5.64
CA TYR A 80 8.48 1.65 6.97
C TYR A 80 7.37 1.72 8.04
N GLY A 81 6.50 2.73 7.99
CA GLY A 81 5.35 2.86 8.89
C GLY A 81 4.40 1.66 8.82
N LYS A 82 4.01 1.26 7.61
CA LYS A 82 3.16 0.07 7.35
C LYS A 82 3.85 -1.21 7.84
N PHE A 83 5.13 -1.36 7.53
CA PHE A 83 5.95 -2.47 8.01
C PHE A 83 5.99 -2.53 9.54
N ALA A 84 6.19 -1.39 10.21
CA ALA A 84 6.25 -1.31 11.66
C ALA A 84 4.94 -1.76 12.32
N VAL A 85 3.79 -1.40 11.74
CA VAL A 85 2.47 -1.89 12.18
C VAL A 85 2.43 -3.42 12.14
N VAL A 86 2.68 -4.03 10.99
CA VAL A 86 2.62 -5.49 10.84
C VAL A 86 3.65 -6.19 11.72
N ARG A 87 4.88 -5.65 11.76
CA ARG A 87 5.97 -6.20 12.56
C ARG A 87 5.66 -6.20 14.06
N ARG A 88 4.93 -5.20 14.55
CA ARG A 88 4.61 -5.01 15.96
C ARG A 88 3.34 -5.75 16.40
N PHE A 89 2.33 -5.82 15.53
CA PHE A 89 0.99 -6.26 15.89
C PHE A 89 0.56 -7.60 15.31
N ALA A 90 1.24 -8.13 14.28
CA ALA A 90 0.92 -9.42 13.66
C ALA A 90 2.08 -10.41 13.65
N TYR A 91 3.34 -9.96 13.52
CA TYR A 91 4.49 -10.88 13.36
C TYR A 91 4.67 -11.93 14.47
N ARG A 92 4.30 -11.57 15.71
CA ARG A 92 4.35 -12.46 16.88
C ARG A 92 3.01 -13.12 17.20
N ASP A 93 1.97 -12.80 16.44
CA ASP A 93 0.68 -13.44 16.58
C ASP A 93 0.78 -14.92 16.18
N ALA A 94 -0.06 -15.74 16.79
CA ALA A 94 -0.13 -17.17 16.52
C ALA A 94 -0.73 -17.44 15.14
N GLU A 95 -1.65 -16.56 14.70
CA GLU A 95 -2.28 -16.63 13.37
C GLU A 95 -1.28 -16.42 12.23
N PHE A 96 -0.16 -15.72 12.47
CA PHE A 96 0.87 -15.57 11.43
C PHE A 96 1.68 -16.87 11.31
N ASP A 97 1.15 -17.90 10.70
CA ASP A 97 1.74 -19.23 10.62
C ASP A 97 2.12 -19.65 9.19
N GLU A 98 1.93 -18.75 8.21
CA GLU A 98 2.37 -18.95 6.84
C GLU A 98 2.85 -17.70 6.06
N PRO A 99 3.54 -17.85 4.90
CA PRO A 99 3.98 -16.71 4.11
C PRO A 99 2.86 -15.87 3.49
N MET A 100 1.66 -16.42 3.31
CA MET A 100 0.53 -15.73 2.71
C MET A 100 0.00 -14.62 3.64
N ASP A 101 -0.01 -14.85 4.95
CA ASP A 101 -0.47 -13.89 5.95
C ASP A 101 0.36 -12.62 5.91
N GLY A 102 1.68 -12.77 5.70
CA GLY A 102 2.58 -11.65 5.49
C GLY A 102 2.10 -10.71 4.37
N ILE A 103 1.56 -11.26 3.29
CA ILE A 103 0.97 -10.49 2.18
C ILE A 103 -0.36 -9.85 2.61
N VAL A 104 -1.26 -10.61 3.22
CA VAL A 104 -2.60 -10.14 3.62
C VAL A 104 -2.51 -9.04 4.68
N TYR A 105 -1.67 -9.22 5.69
CA TYR A 105 -1.43 -8.24 6.76
C TYR A 105 -0.78 -6.97 6.23
N ALA A 106 0.22 -7.09 5.34
CA ALA A 106 0.86 -5.94 4.71
C ALA A 106 -0.12 -5.15 3.85
N ALA A 107 -0.91 -5.84 3.03
CA ALA A 107 -1.96 -5.22 2.22
C ALA A 107 -3.01 -4.52 3.10
N SER A 108 -3.41 -5.14 4.21
CA SER A 108 -4.41 -4.57 5.14
C SER A 108 -3.91 -3.27 5.77
N ALA A 109 -2.70 -3.26 6.34
CA ALA A 109 -2.10 -2.04 6.90
C ALA A 109 -1.89 -0.96 5.82
N ALA A 110 -1.45 -1.36 4.62
CA ALA A 110 -1.25 -0.44 3.51
C ALA A 110 -2.55 0.21 3.04
N LEU A 111 -3.64 -0.57 2.94
CA LEU A 111 -4.94 -0.08 2.50
C LEU A 111 -5.63 0.79 3.54
N GLY A 112 -5.37 0.56 4.83
CA GLY A 112 -5.76 1.48 5.89
C GLY A 112 -5.14 2.86 5.69
N LEU A 113 -3.81 2.93 5.54
CA LEU A 113 -3.10 4.18 5.27
C LEU A 113 -3.60 4.83 3.98
N ALA A 114 -3.68 4.04 2.90
CA ALA A 114 -4.12 4.50 1.59
C ALA A 114 -5.56 5.05 1.60
N SER A 115 -6.44 4.52 2.47
CA SER A 115 -7.82 4.99 2.58
C SER A 115 -7.88 6.40 3.17
N LEU A 116 -7.16 6.65 4.26
CA LEU A 116 -7.10 7.99 4.85
C LEU A 116 -6.42 8.95 3.89
N GLU A 117 -5.31 8.54 3.27
CA GLU A 117 -4.63 9.34 2.26
C GLU A 117 -5.58 9.68 1.09
N ASN A 118 -6.31 8.69 0.56
CA ASN A 118 -7.26 8.90 -0.52
C ASN A 118 -8.36 9.90 -0.15
N VAL A 119 -8.90 9.82 1.08
CA VAL A 119 -9.85 10.82 1.59
C VAL A 119 -9.24 12.21 1.56
N LEU A 120 -8.01 12.40 2.07
CA LEU A 120 -7.36 13.70 2.09
C LEU A 120 -7.15 14.28 0.67
N TYR A 121 -6.67 13.47 -0.27
CA TYR A 121 -6.50 13.91 -1.67
C TYR A 121 -7.83 14.26 -2.34
N VAL A 122 -8.86 13.42 -2.16
CA VAL A 122 -10.17 13.63 -2.77
C VAL A 122 -10.86 14.88 -2.20
N PHE A 123 -10.79 15.11 -0.90
CA PHE A 123 -11.36 16.30 -0.28
C PHE A 123 -10.59 17.58 -0.65
N ALA A 124 -9.26 17.52 -0.77
CA ALA A 124 -8.48 18.64 -1.30
C ALA A 124 -8.89 18.99 -2.75
N ALA A 125 -9.09 17.97 -3.59
CA ALA A 125 -9.62 18.14 -4.94
C ALA A 125 -11.06 18.69 -4.94
N TYR A 126 -11.92 18.23 -4.02
CA TYR A 126 -13.31 18.66 -3.89
C TYR A 126 -13.46 20.13 -3.53
N VAL A 127 -12.60 20.65 -2.64
CA VAL A 127 -12.53 22.08 -2.32
C VAL A 127 -12.18 22.92 -3.55
N THR A 128 -11.44 22.35 -4.51
CA THR A 128 -11.08 23.03 -5.76
C THR A 128 -12.21 22.95 -6.79
N SER A 129 -12.73 21.75 -7.08
CA SER A 129 -13.97 21.55 -7.84
C SER A 129 -14.53 20.12 -7.70
N PRO A 130 -15.87 19.94 -7.73
CA PRO A 130 -16.48 18.60 -7.68
C PRO A 130 -16.04 17.66 -8.83
N SER A 131 -15.83 18.21 -10.04
CA SER A 131 -15.37 17.41 -11.19
C SER A 131 -13.94 16.92 -11.02
N LEU A 132 -13.04 17.74 -10.44
CA LEU A 132 -11.69 17.31 -10.11
C LEU A 132 -11.72 16.18 -9.08
N ALA A 133 -12.54 16.29 -8.02
CA ALA A 133 -12.69 15.23 -7.03
C ALA A 133 -13.12 13.89 -7.66
N LEU A 134 -14.10 13.91 -8.58
CA LEU A 134 -14.51 12.71 -9.30
C LEU A 134 -13.37 12.11 -10.12
N GLY A 135 -12.61 12.93 -10.85
CA GLY A 135 -11.42 12.47 -11.57
C GLY A 135 -10.37 11.86 -10.65
N THR A 136 -10.09 12.53 -9.52
CA THR A 136 -9.16 12.05 -8.49
C THR A 136 -9.59 10.72 -7.90
N ILE A 137 -10.89 10.54 -7.60
CA ILE A 137 -11.45 9.27 -7.11
C ILE A 137 -11.14 8.15 -8.09
N VAL A 138 -11.47 8.32 -9.38
CA VAL A 138 -11.31 7.27 -10.39
C VAL A 138 -9.83 6.87 -10.54
N VAL A 139 -8.95 7.85 -10.70
CA VAL A 139 -7.51 7.61 -10.88
C VAL A 139 -6.93 6.91 -9.65
N ARG A 140 -7.21 7.41 -8.45
CA ARG A 140 -6.64 6.85 -7.23
C ARG A 140 -7.22 5.46 -6.92
N ALA A 141 -8.50 5.21 -7.19
CA ALA A 141 -9.13 3.91 -6.98
C ALA A 141 -8.50 2.79 -7.82
N ILE A 142 -8.05 3.12 -9.03
CA ILE A 142 -7.46 2.15 -9.99
C ILE A 142 -5.96 2.02 -9.80
N PHE A 143 -5.27 3.10 -9.46
CA PHE A 143 -3.80 3.12 -9.45
C PHE A 143 -3.21 3.27 -8.05
N SER A 144 -3.45 4.38 -7.37
CA SER A 144 -2.77 4.71 -6.10
C SER A 144 -3.15 3.77 -4.95
N VAL A 145 -4.46 3.58 -4.72
CA VAL A 145 -4.97 2.75 -3.62
C VAL A 145 -4.51 1.29 -3.73
N PRO A 146 -4.72 0.58 -4.85
CA PRO A 146 -4.15 -0.76 -5.00
C PRO A 146 -2.62 -0.74 -5.06
N GLY A 147 -2.00 0.33 -5.57
CA GLY A 147 -0.56 0.53 -5.58
C GLY A 147 0.07 0.32 -4.19
N HIS A 148 -0.47 0.95 -3.15
CA HIS A 148 0.02 0.76 -1.78
C HIS A 148 -0.03 -0.72 -1.33
N ALA A 149 -1.13 -1.42 -1.63
CA ALA A 149 -1.22 -2.85 -1.33
C ALA A 149 -0.18 -3.66 -2.11
N LEU A 150 0.04 -3.34 -3.38
CA LEU A 150 1.01 -4.01 -4.24
C LEU A 150 2.45 -3.78 -3.77
N PHE A 151 2.84 -2.55 -3.43
CA PHE A 151 4.17 -2.26 -2.88
C PHE A 151 4.37 -3.01 -1.57
N SER A 152 3.42 -2.88 -0.65
CA SER A 152 3.56 -3.50 0.67
C SER A 152 3.51 -5.02 0.62
N SER A 153 2.81 -5.62 -0.35
CA SER A 153 2.83 -7.08 -0.57
C SER A 153 4.23 -7.64 -0.85
N VAL A 154 5.14 -6.82 -1.41
CA VAL A 154 6.53 -7.23 -1.69
C VAL A 154 7.29 -7.50 -0.40
N TRP A 155 7.28 -6.54 0.53
CA TRP A 155 7.91 -6.74 1.83
C TRP A 155 7.09 -7.67 2.73
N GLY A 156 5.77 -7.71 2.57
CA GLY A 156 4.88 -8.63 3.29
C GLY A 156 5.22 -10.09 3.00
N TYR A 157 5.36 -10.44 1.72
CA TYR A 157 5.82 -11.76 1.29
C TYR A 157 7.23 -12.09 1.81
N ALA A 158 8.16 -11.13 1.74
CA ALA A 158 9.50 -11.31 2.27
C ALA A 158 9.50 -11.55 3.79
N LEU A 159 8.67 -10.82 4.53
CA LEU A 159 8.50 -10.96 5.98
C LEU A 159 7.91 -12.33 6.35
N GLY A 160 6.87 -12.76 5.62
CA GLY A 160 6.27 -14.09 5.81
C GLY A 160 7.27 -15.20 5.55
N ARG A 161 8.00 -15.15 4.43
CA ARG A 161 9.08 -16.12 4.16
C ARG A 161 10.19 -16.10 5.20
N ALA A 162 10.58 -14.93 5.67
CA ALA A 162 11.64 -14.79 6.66
C ALA A 162 11.27 -15.48 7.98
N LYS A 163 10.00 -15.47 8.39
CA LYS A 163 9.53 -16.15 9.61
C LYS A 163 9.85 -17.66 9.61
N PHE A 164 9.77 -18.30 8.45
CA PHE A 164 10.01 -19.75 8.26
C PHE A 164 11.39 -20.10 7.68
N THR A 165 12.28 -19.12 7.54
CA THR A 165 13.66 -19.33 7.08
C THR A 165 14.63 -19.39 8.28
N ALA A 166 15.81 -20.00 8.10
CA ALA A 166 16.91 -19.99 9.06
C ALA A 166 17.23 -18.57 9.57
N ALA A 167 17.55 -18.45 10.87
CA ALA A 167 17.61 -17.19 11.59
C ALA A 167 18.59 -16.19 10.98
N GLU A 168 19.70 -16.68 10.44
CA GLU A 168 20.81 -15.92 9.86
C GLU A 168 20.41 -15.23 8.56
N ARG A 169 19.43 -15.78 7.83
CA ARG A 169 18.98 -15.24 6.53
C ARG A 169 17.81 -14.26 6.66
N ARG A 170 17.14 -14.23 7.82
CA ARG A 170 15.91 -13.43 8.02
C ARG A 170 16.13 -11.93 7.80
N PRO A 171 17.17 -11.30 8.39
CA PRO A 171 17.34 -9.85 8.26
C PRO A 171 17.56 -9.41 6.82
N GLY A 172 18.34 -10.18 6.06
CA GLY A 172 18.62 -9.90 4.65
C GLY A 172 17.36 -9.96 3.78
N LEU A 173 16.52 -10.99 3.96
CA LEU A 173 15.26 -11.13 3.22
C LEU A 173 14.29 -9.96 3.51
N VAL A 174 14.13 -9.60 4.78
CA VAL A 174 13.24 -8.50 5.18
C VAL A 174 13.74 -7.17 4.63
N PHE A 175 15.04 -6.89 4.74
CA PHE A 175 15.63 -5.66 4.22
C PHE A 175 15.47 -5.55 2.70
N GLN A 176 15.77 -6.63 1.96
CA GLN A 176 15.63 -6.66 0.50
C GLN A 176 14.18 -6.42 0.06
N GLY A 177 13.21 -7.06 0.71
CA GLY A 177 11.79 -6.86 0.42
C GLY A 177 11.33 -5.43 0.67
N LEU A 178 11.72 -4.85 1.82
CA LEU A 178 11.36 -3.49 2.20
C LEU A 178 12.00 -2.44 1.29
N ALA A 179 13.31 -2.58 1.00
CA ALA A 179 14.01 -1.70 0.07
C ALA A 179 13.40 -1.76 -1.34
N LEU A 180 13.06 -2.96 -1.84
CA LEU A 180 12.42 -3.11 -3.14
C LEU A 180 11.04 -2.44 -3.17
N ALA A 181 10.23 -2.58 -2.12
CA ALA A 181 8.93 -1.92 -2.02
C ALA A 181 9.07 -0.39 -2.03
N MET A 182 10.00 0.17 -1.26
CA MET A 182 10.28 1.61 -1.23
C MET A 182 10.71 2.14 -2.61
N VAL A 183 11.57 1.40 -3.32
CA VAL A 183 12.00 1.76 -4.69
C VAL A 183 10.84 1.71 -5.67
N LEU A 184 10.02 0.64 -5.64
CA LEU A 184 8.86 0.51 -6.52
C LEU A 184 7.83 1.62 -6.28
N HIS A 185 7.58 1.97 -5.02
CA HIS A 185 6.70 3.06 -4.64
C HIS A 185 7.29 4.43 -5.07
N GLY A 186 8.60 4.65 -4.89
CA GLY A 186 9.26 5.86 -5.41
C GLY A 186 9.19 5.99 -6.93
N ILE A 187 9.42 4.89 -7.67
CA ILE A 187 9.26 4.87 -9.13
C ILE A 187 7.82 5.24 -9.53
N PHE A 188 6.82 4.70 -8.81
CA PHE A 188 5.42 5.05 -9.04
C PHE A 188 5.16 6.54 -8.84
N ASN A 189 5.64 7.11 -7.72
CA ASN A 189 5.48 8.54 -7.44
C ASN A 189 6.22 9.42 -8.44
N PHE A 190 7.41 9.01 -8.90
CA PHE A 190 8.17 9.73 -9.92
C PHE A 190 7.42 9.81 -11.26
N LEU A 191 6.80 8.70 -11.67
CA LEU A 191 6.00 8.66 -12.90
C LEU A 191 4.72 9.52 -12.78
N LEU A 192 4.18 9.69 -11.56
CA LEU A 192 3.07 10.61 -11.31
C LEU A 192 3.51 12.09 -11.31
N PHE A 193 4.69 12.41 -10.77
CA PHE A 193 5.22 13.78 -10.72
C PHE A 193 5.65 14.33 -12.08
N SER A 194 6.12 13.47 -12.98
CA SER A 194 6.60 13.85 -14.32
C SER A 194 5.48 14.19 -15.31
N ALA A 195 4.29 14.55 -14.80
CA ALA A 195 3.07 14.76 -15.56
C ALA A 195 3.15 15.88 -16.61
N ASP A 196 4.14 16.78 -16.62
CA ASP A 196 4.35 17.72 -17.74
C ASP A 196 4.88 17.02 -19.02
N ILE A 197 5.36 15.78 -18.90
CA ILE A 197 5.75 14.86 -19.99
C ILE A 197 4.56 13.91 -20.29
N VAL A 198 3.36 14.49 -20.36
CA VAL A 198 2.03 13.89 -20.08
C VAL A 198 1.73 12.54 -20.75
N ALA A 199 2.15 12.29 -21.99
CA ALA A 199 1.68 11.09 -22.71
C ALA A 199 2.51 9.83 -22.42
N TYR A 200 3.84 9.93 -22.48
CA TYR A 200 4.70 8.74 -22.47
C TYR A 200 4.89 8.15 -21.07
N ALA A 201 4.99 8.99 -20.04
CA ALA A 201 5.13 8.54 -18.65
C ALA A 201 3.85 7.82 -18.18
N MET A 202 2.67 8.35 -18.52
CA MET A 202 1.38 7.70 -18.27
C MET A 202 1.25 6.37 -19.01
N VAL A 203 1.73 6.28 -20.26
CA VAL A 203 1.74 5.02 -21.02
C VAL A 203 2.63 3.96 -20.34
N ILE A 204 3.83 4.32 -19.88
CA ILE A 204 4.72 3.40 -19.15
C ILE A 204 4.07 2.98 -17.82
N PHE A 205 3.46 3.92 -17.11
CA PHE A 205 2.77 3.68 -15.85
C PHE A 205 1.60 2.69 -16.00
N ILE A 206 0.76 2.88 -17.02
CA ILE A 206 -0.43 2.06 -17.29
C ILE A 206 -0.06 0.71 -17.91
N LEU A 207 0.87 0.67 -18.86
CA LEU A 207 1.16 -0.54 -19.64
C LEU A 207 2.28 -1.42 -19.06
N VAL A 208 3.18 -0.87 -18.24
CA VAL A 208 4.36 -1.60 -17.76
C VAL A 208 4.37 -1.72 -16.25
N LEU A 209 4.34 -0.60 -15.51
CA LEU A 209 4.51 -0.65 -14.06
C LEU A 209 3.31 -1.31 -13.38
N THR A 210 2.09 -0.85 -13.66
CA THR A 210 0.87 -1.40 -13.02
C THR A 210 0.72 -2.89 -13.29
N PRO A 211 0.80 -3.39 -14.55
CA PRO A 211 0.76 -4.83 -14.82
C PRO A 211 1.94 -5.58 -14.19
N GLY A 212 3.14 -5.00 -14.20
CA GLY A 212 4.33 -5.59 -13.58
C GLY A 212 4.19 -5.79 -12.07
N LEU A 213 3.64 -4.82 -11.35
CA LEU A 213 3.33 -4.91 -9.93
C LEU A 213 2.29 -6.00 -9.64
N TRP A 214 1.22 -6.06 -10.45
CA TRP A 214 0.22 -7.12 -10.34
C TRP A 214 0.81 -8.51 -10.60
N ILE A 215 1.65 -8.65 -11.63
CA ILE A 215 2.35 -9.90 -11.94
C ILE A 215 3.27 -10.30 -10.77
N LEU A 216 4.00 -9.35 -10.18
CA LEU A 216 4.86 -9.60 -9.03
C LEU A 216 4.04 -10.06 -7.82
N ALA A 217 2.97 -9.34 -7.48
CA ALA A 217 2.07 -9.69 -6.38
C ALA A 217 1.47 -11.09 -6.58
N ASP A 218 0.96 -11.39 -7.77
CA ASP A 218 0.36 -12.68 -8.10
C ASP A 218 1.40 -13.82 -8.12
N ARG A 219 2.64 -13.55 -8.53
CA ARG A 219 3.77 -14.49 -8.37
C ARG A 219 4.09 -14.77 -6.90
N ASN A 220 4.08 -13.75 -6.05
CA ASN A 220 4.32 -13.89 -4.61
C ASN A 220 3.19 -14.68 -3.95
N ILE A 221 1.93 -14.33 -4.22
CA ILE A 221 0.73 -15.05 -3.74
C ILE A 221 0.79 -16.52 -4.16
N ARG A 222 1.01 -16.83 -5.45
CA ARG A 222 1.11 -18.24 -5.89
C ARG A 222 2.26 -18.99 -5.23
N SER A 223 3.35 -18.31 -4.92
CA SER A 223 4.50 -18.94 -4.27
C SER A 223 4.23 -19.20 -2.78
N ALA A 224 3.55 -18.28 -2.09
CA ALA A 224 3.06 -18.46 -0.72
C ALA A 224 2.06 -19.62 -0.64
N LEU A 225 1.03 -19.63 -1.50
CA LEU A 225 0.04 -20.71 -1.55
C LEU A 225 0.64 -22.09 -1.91
N ARG A 226 1.74 -22.12 -2.67
CA ARG A 226 2.45 -23.39 -2.94
C ARG A 226 3.19 -23.92 -1.72
N TRP A 227 3.71 -23.03 -0.88
CA TRP A 227 4.36 -23.41 0.38
C TRP A 227 3.34 -24.09 1.32
N GLN A 228 2.13 -23.54 1.40
CA GLN A 228 1.05 -24.09 2.22
C GLN A 228 0.63 -25.50 1.79
N ARG A 229 0.47 -25.74 0.48
CA ARG A 229 0.12 -27.07 -0.05
C ARG A 229 1.15 -28.17 0.22
N GLN A 230 2.37 -27.80 0.56
CA GLN A 230 3.48 -28.75 0.77
C GLN A 230 3.71 -29.08 2.25
N ARG A 231 2.99 -28.42 3.16
CA ARG A 231 2.92 -28.77 4.57
C ARG A 231 1.78 -29.73 4.84
#